data_AF-A0ABD2NDQ5-F1
#
_entry.id   AF-A0ABD2NDQ5-F1
#
_cell.length_a   1.000
_cell.length_b   1.000
_cell.length_c   1.000
_cell.angle_alpha   90.00
_cell.angle_beta   90.00
_cell.angle_gamma   90.00
#
_symmetry.space_group_name_H-M   'P 1'
#
loop_
_entity.id
_entity.type
_entity.pdbx_description
1 polymer ?
#
loop_
_entity_poly.entity_id
_entity_poly.type
_entity_poly.pdbx_seq_one_letter_code
_entity_poly.pdbx_strand_id
1 'polypeptide(L)'
;MQSLEGTNITISPDLTFRQREDNKILRKHLMEARAHSSTKSFIKGNILHIGQKSYTIKELKIAQLEREIGGEPNIGESVVEAESSASQIWSQPSSNREKHKVKNQPIKTSARLAGIQRGRIDSA
;
A
#
# COMPACT_ATOMS: atom_id res chain seq x y z
N MET A 1 12.97 -42.55 -11.99
CA MET A 1 12.45 -41.18 -11.82
C MET A 1 10.95 -41.24 -11.99
N GLN A 2 10.15 -40.79 -11.02
CA GLN A 2 8.69 -40.72 -11.19
C GLN A 2 8.35 -39.44 -11.97
N SER A 3 7.65 -39.57 -13.10
CA SER A 3 7.15 -38.43 -13.87
C SER A 3 5.92 -37.84 -13.16
N LEU A 4 5.75 -36.52 -13.21
CA LEU A 4 4.57 -35.83 -12.67
C LEU A 4 3.39 -35.89 -13.65
N GLU A 5 3.35 -36.90 -14.52
CA GLU A 5 2.35 -37.04 -15.57
C GLU A 5 0.96 -37.25 -14.98
N GLY A 6 0.02 -36.40 -15.36
CA GLY A 6 -1.39 -36.47 -14.93
C GLY A 6 -1.76 -35.63 -13.70
N THR A 7 -0.79 -35.00 -13.00
CA THR A 7 -1.11 -34.11 -11.86
C THR A 7 -0.96 -32.64 -12.27
N ASN A 8 -2.04 -31.86 -12.11
CA ASN A 8 -1.98 -30.40 -12.29
C ASN A 8 -1.24 -29.77 -11.11
N ILE A 9 0.02 -29.41 -11.29
CA ILE A 9 0.84 -28.76 -10.27
C ILE A 9 0.93 -27.27 -10.60
N THR A 10 0.64 -26.44 -9.60
CA THR A 10 0.82 -24.98 -9.73
C THR A 10 2.11 -24.58 -9.05
N ILE A 11 3.09 -24.14 -9.84
CA ILE A 11 4.30 -23.52 -9.31
C ILE A 11 3.99 -22.05 -9.03
N SER A 12 4.06 -21.66 -7.76
CA SER A 12 3.87 -20.27 -7.33
C SER A 12 5.18 -19.67 -6.85
N PRO A 13 5.37 -18.34 -6.95
CA PRO A 13 6.52 -17.68 -6.35
C PRO A 13 6.49 -17.85 -4.83
N ASP A 14 7.65 -18.06 -4.21
CA ASP A 14 7.78 -18.00 -2.76
C ASP A 14 7.74 -16.52 -2.33
N LEU A 15 6.62 -16.15 -1.69
CA LEU A 15 6.36 -14.78 -1.26
C LEU A 15 6.46 -14.69 0.27
N THR A 16 7.12 -13.63 0.73
CA THR A 16 7.09 -13.24 2.15
C THR A 16 5.65 -13.03 2.62
N PHE A 17 5.42 -13.20 3.93
CA PHE A 17 4.10 -12.97 4.53
C PHE A 17 3.50 -11.61 4.14
N ARG A 18 4.32 -10.55 4.20
CA ARG A 18 3.91 -9.20 3.82
C ARG A 18 3.48 -9.10 2.36
N GLN A 19 4.22 -9.71 1.44
CA GLN A 19 3.88 -9.73 0.02
C GLN A 19 2.60 -10.52 -0.28
N ARG A 20 2.31 -11.57 0.51
CA ARG A 20 1.05 -12.32 0.42
C ARG A 20 -0.13 -11.46 0.85
N GLU A 21 -0.01 -10.76 1.98
CA GLU A 21 -1.06 -9.85 2.46
C GLU A 21 -1.29 -8.68 1.50
N ASP A 22 -0.23 -8.07 0.99
CA ASP A 22 -0.32 -7.01 -0.01
C ASP A 22 -0.98 -7.53 -1.31
N ASN A 23 -0.66 -8.74 -1.77
CA ASN A 23 -1.34 -9.37 -2.91
C ASN A 23 -2.82 -9.63 -2.66
N LYS A 24 -3.19 -10.04 -1.44
CA LYS A 24 -4.57 -10.30 -1.05
C LYS A 24 -5.42 -9.02 -1.20
N ILE A 25 -4.89 -7.88 -0.77
CA ILE A 25 -5.53 -6.58 -0.91
C ILE A 25 -5.69 -6.20 -2.38
N LEU A 26 -4.61 -6.29 -3.18
CA LEU A 26 -4.65 -6.01 -4.61
C LEU A 26 -5.70 -6.88 -5.33
N ARG A 27 -5.73 -8.18 -5.03
CA ARG A 27 -6.68 -9.13 -5.63
C ARG A 27 -8.11 -8.82 -5.23
N LYS A 28 -8.37 -8.49 -3.95
CA LYS A 28 -9.70 -8.10 -3.47
C LYS A 28 -10.25 -6.93 -4.28
N HIS A 29 -9.50 -5.83 -4.36
CA HIS A 29 -9.94 -4.65 -5.11
C HIS A 29 -10.00 -4.88 -6.61
N LEU A 30 -9.14 -5.74 -7.17
CA LEU A 30 -9.24 -6.14 -8.58
C LEU A 30 -10.57 -6.86 -8.85
N MET A 31 -10.97 -7.79 -7.98
CA MET A 31 -12.26 -8.49 -8.15
C MET A 31 -13.43 -7.52 -8.01
N GLU A 32 -13.41 -6.63 -7.02
CA GLU A 32 -14.44 -5.59 -6.85
C GLU A 32 -14.53 -4.71 -8.10
N ALA A 33 -13.40 -4.24 -8.63
CA ALA A 33 -13.37 -3.42 -9.84
C ALA A 33 -13.96 -4.15 -11.06
N ARG A 34 -13.74 -5.47 -11.19
CA ARG A 34 -14.32 -6.30 -12.26
C ARG A 34 -15.80 -6.58 -12.08
N ALA A 35 -16.26 -6.68 -10.83
CA ALA A 35 -17.66 -6.92 -10.52
C ALA A 35 -18.52 -5.66 -10.78
N HIS A 36 -17.99 -4.48 -10.48
CA HIS A 36 -18.73 -3.22 -10.53
C HIS A 36 -18.47 -2.36 -11.78
N SER A 37 -17.51 -2.74 -12.62
CA SER A 37 -17.15 -1.95 -13.80
C SER A 37 -16.74 -2.82 -14.98
N SER A 38 -17.15 -2.42 -16.18
CA SER A 38 -16.62 -2.95 -17.44
C SER A 38 -15.21 -2.44 -17.77
N THR A 39 -14.67 -1.52 -16.96
CA THR A 39 -13.35 -0.94 -17.16
C THR A 39 -12.26 -2.01 -17.01
N LYS A 40 -11.34 -2.06 -17.98
CA LYS A 40 -10.19 -2.97 -17.95
C LYS A 40 -9.37 -2.75 -16.67
N SER A 41 -9.22 -3.82 -15.89
CA SER A 41 -8.49 -3.80 -14.62
C SER A 41 -7.51 -4.97 -14.52
N PHE A 42 -6.31 -4.67 -14.01
CA PHE A 42 -5.22 -5.63 -13.86
C PHE A 42 -4.21 -5.17 -12.81
N ILE A 43 -3.41 -6.11 -12.30
CA ILE A 43 -2.33 -5.85 -11.34
C ILE A 43 -0.99 -5.94 -12.08
N LYS A 44 -0.10 -4.99 -11.85
CA LYS A 44 1.29 -5.03 -12.32
C LYS A 44 2.22 -4.72 -11.16
N GLY A 45 2.99 -5.72 -10.73
CA GLY A 45 3.80 -5.61 -9.51
C GLY A 45 2.92 -5.34 -8.29
N ASN A 46 3.15 -4.19 -7.63
CA ASN A 46 2.45 -3.77 -6.40
C ASN A 46 1.41 -2.67 -6.64
N ILE A 47 0.94 -2.53 -7.89
CA ILE A 47 0.01 -1.48 -8.31
C ILE A 47 -1.20 -2.11 -8.99
N LEU A 48 -2.40 -1.65 -8.60
CA LEU A 48 -3.65 -1.96 -9.25
C LEU A 48 -3.97 -0.90 -10.30
N HIS A 49 -4.21 -1.31 -11.53
CA HIS A 49 -4.65 -0.43 -12.61
C HIS A 49 -6.13 -0.66 -12.91
N ILE A 50 -6.89 0.43 -13.00
CA ILE A 50 -8.31 0.43 -13.40
C ILE A 50 -8.46 1.52 -14.47
N GLY A 51 -8.55 1.10 -15.73
CA GLY A 51 -8.56 2.03 -16.87
C GLY A 51 -7.25 2.81 -16.96
N GLN A 52 -7.33 4.14 -16.89
CA GLN A 52 -6.17 5.03 -16.88
C GLN A 52 -5.67 5.35 -15.46
N LYS A 53 -6.39 4.92 -14.41
CA LYS A 53 -6.02 5.19 -13.02
C LYS A 53 -5.17 4.05 -12.46
N SER A 54 -4.27 4.41 -11.55
CA SER A 54 -3.36 3.48 -10.88
C SER A 54 -3.44 3.71 -9.37
N TYR A 55 -3.46 2.62 -8.61
CA TYR A 55 -3.64 2.63 -7.17
C TYR A 55 -2.55 1.80 -6.51
N THR A 56 -1.87 2.38 -5.54
CA THR A 56 -0.88 1.72 -4.70
C THR A 56 -1.55 0.97 -3.56
N ILE A 57 -0.84 0.01 -2.97
CA ILE A 57 -1.33 -0.74 -1.79
C ILE A 57 -1.70 0.20 -0.63
N LYS A 58 -0.95 1.30 -0.44
CA LYS A 58 -1.23 2.24 0.66
C LYS A 58 -2.59 2.93 0.48
N GLU A 59 -2.88 3.40 -0.73
CA GLU A 59 -4.15 4.05 -1.05
C GLU A 59 -5.32 3.07 -0.90
N LEU A 60 -5.14 1.82 -1.34
CA LEU A 60 -6.18 0.79 -1.20
C LEU A 60 -6.45 0.42 0.27
N LYS A 61 -5.42 0.38 1.12
CA LYS A 61 -5.58 0.16 2.56
C LYS A 61 -6.38 1.28 3.23
N ILE A 62 -6.13 2.53 2.85
CA ILE A 62 -6.88 3.69 3.37
C ILE A 62 -8.35 3.58 2.93
N ALA A 63 -8.59 3.32 1.65
CA ALA A 63 -9.96 3.17 1.14
C ALA A 63 -10.73 2.02 1.81
N GLN A 64 -10.05 0.93 2.15
CA GLN A 64 -10.67 -0.16 2.91
C GLN A 64 -11.03 0.29 4.34
N LEU A 65 -10.12 0.99 5.02
CA LEU A 65 -10.35 1.49 6.39
C LEU A 65 -11.51 2.51 6.42
N GLU A 66 -11.57 3.41 5.45
CA GLU A 66 -12.66 4.39 5.33
C GLU A 66 -14.02 3.72 5.11
N ARG A 67 -14.07 2.65 4.30
CA ARG A 67 -15.30 1.88 4.09
C ARG A 67 -15.75 1.14 5.35
N GLU A 68 -14.82 0.63 6.14
CA GLU A 68 -15.11 -0.06 7.41
C GLU A 68 -15.59 0.92 8.50
N ILE A 69 -15.06 2.15 8.53
CA ILE A 69 -15.46 3.19 9.50
C ILE A 69 -16.75 3.91 9.08
N GLY A 70 -17.01 4.06 7.78
CA GLY A 70 -18.20 4.74 7.24
C GLY A 70 -19.45 3.88 7.09
N GLY A 71 -19.45 2.66 7.65
CA GLY A 71 -20.45 1.62 7.40
C GLY A 71 -21.48 1.38 8.50
N GLU A 72 -22.00 2.42 9.17
CA GLU A 72 -23.23 2.29 9.97
C GLU A 72 -23.97 3.63 10.10
N PRO A 73 -25.24 3.76 9.66
CA PRO A 73 -26.11 4.85 10.09
C PRO A 73 -26.66 4.54 11.49
N ASN A 74 -26.58 5.55 12.37
CA ASN A 74 -27.37 5.69 13.59
C ASN A 74 -28.81 5.17 13.40
N ILE A 75 -29.17 4.08 14.07
CA ILE A 75 -30.57 3.83 14.44
C ILE A 75 -30.76 4.49 15.80
N GLY A 76 -31.29 5.70 15.78
CA GLY A 76 -31.79 6.37 16.97
C GLY A 76 -33.19 5.87 17.33
N GLU A 77 -33.30 5.25 18.49
CA GLU A 77 -34.48 5.16 19.39
C GLU A 77 -33.89 4.62 20.70
N SER A 78 -34.06 5.16 21.89
CA SER A 78 -35.08 6.01 22.47
C SER A 78 -34.45 6.79 23.62
N VAL A 79 -34.89 8.02 23.82
CA VAL A 79 -34.75 8.74 25.09
C VAL A 79 -35.30 7.87 26.21
N VAL A 80 -34.49 7.56 27.22
CA VAL A 80 -34.96 7.53 28.61
C VAL A 80 -33.82 8.07 29.48
N GLU A 81 -34.09 9.22 30.10
CA GLU A 81 -33.35 9.73 31.24
C GLU A 81 -33.17 8.64 32.31
N ALA A 82 -31.94 8.50 32.80
CA ALA A 82 -31.70 8.11 34.18
C ALA A 82 -30.40 8.79 34.62
N GLU A 83 -30.56 9.82 35.43
CA GLU A 83 -29.51 10.49 36.18
C GLU A 83 -28.71 9.46 37.01
N SER A 84 -27.37 9.54 37.00
CA SER A 84 -26.58 9.42 38.24
C SER A 84 -25.09 9.63 37.98
N SER A 85 -24.62 10.76 38.50
CA SER A 85 -23.31 11.05 39.08
C SER A 85 -22.29 9.91 39.15
N ALA A 86 -21.09 10.15 38.61
CA ALA A 86 -19.84 10.10 39.38
C ALA A 86 -18.64 10.45 38.50
N SER A 87 -17.82 11.35 39.04
CA SER A 87 -16.55 11.85 38.55
C SER A 87 -15.55 10.74 38.19
N GLN A 88 -14.92 10.81 37.01
CA GLN A 88 -13.56 10.30 36.86
C GLN A 88 -12.79 11.05 35.76
N ILE A 89 -11.91 11.93 36.23
CA ILE A 89 -10.92 12.67 35.47
C ILE A 89 -9.90 11.64 34.95
N TRP A 90 -9.91 11.36 33.65
CA TRP A 90 -8.81 10.62 33.02
C TRP A 90 -7.81 11.62 32.44
N SER A 91 -6.64 11.66 33.07
CA SER A 91 -5.53 12.54 32.73
C SER A 91 -5.10 12.39 31.27
N GLN A 92 -5.01 13.53 30.56
CA GLN A 92 -4.35 13.65 29.27
C GLN A 92 -2.87 13.27 29.38
N PRO A 93 -2.27 12.63 28.37
CA PRO A 93 -0.85 12.77 28.10
C PRO A 93 -0.65 13.92 27.09
N SER A 94 -0.32 15.11 27.60
CA SER A 94 0.39 16.11 26.82
C SER A 94 1.89 15.77 26.83
N SER A 95 2.47 15.46 25.68
CA SER A 95 3.90 15.77 25.49
C SER A 95 4.18 16.00 24.02
N ASN A 96 4.23 17.28 23.69
CA ASN A 96 4.80 17.79 22.46
C ASN A 96 6.32 17.61 22.46
N ARG A 97 6.84 17.41 21.24
CA ARG A 97 8.10 17.94 20.69
C ARG A 97 9.43 17.21 20.98
N GLU A 98 9.97 16.75 19.85
CA GLU A 98 11.32 17.02 19.32
C GLU A 98 12.52 16.73 20.23
N LYS A 99 13.37 15.78 19.81
CA LYS A 99 14.68 16.06 19.17
C LYS A 99 15.09 14.91 18.25
N HIS A 100 14.89 15.07 16.94
CA HIS A 100 15.60 14.29 15.93
C HIS A 100 17.08 14.75 15.92
N LYS A 101 17.97 13.94 16.49
CA LYS A 101 19.42 14.12 16.31
C LYS A 101 19.86 13.29 15.10
N VAL A 102 19.62 13.82 13.89
CA VAL A 102 20.18 13.26 12.66
C VAL A 102 21.68 13.57 12.66
N LYS A 103 22.50 12.52 12.77
CA LYS A 103 23.94 12.60 12.54
C LYS A 103 24.17 12.81 11.05
N ASN A 104 24.65 13.98 10.66
CA ASN A 104 25.17 14.23 9.32
C ASN A 104 26.44 13.39 9.12
N GLN A 105 26.32 12.28 8.39
CA GLN A 105 27.46 11.57 7.81
C GLN A 105 27.73 12.19 6.42
N PRO A 106 28.99 12.50 6.06
CA PRO A 106 29.30 13.07 4.75
C PRO A 106 29.10 12.02 3.65
N ILE A 107 28.21 12.33 2.70
CA ILE A 107 28.07 11.55 1.48
C ILE A 107 29.32 11.79 0.64
N LYS A 108 30.24 10.82 0.63
CA LYS A 108 31.29 10.72 -0.39
C LYS A 108 30.63 10.30 -1.70
N THR A 109 30.27 11.25 -2.55
CA THR A 109 29.97 10.98 -3.96
C THR A 109 31.24 11.10 -4.77
N SER A 110 31.84 9.95 -5.07
CA SER A 110 32.86 9.79 -6.10
C SER A 110 32.24 8.96 -7.22
N ALA A 111 32.07 9.55 -8.41
CA ALA A 111 32.03 8.83 -9.69
C ALA A 111 31.98 9.81 -10.88
N ARG A 112 33.17 10.04 -11.44
CA ARG A 112 33.50 10.16 -12.88
C ARG A 112 32.48 10.84 -13.81
N LEU A 113 32.81 12.07 -14.22
CA LEU A 113 32.43 12.60 -15.52
C LEU A 113 32.99 11.66 -16.61
N ALA A 114 32.12 10.98 -17.34
CA ALA A 114 32.48 10.37 -18.61
C ALA A 114 32.77 11.51 -19.61
N GLY A 115 34.05 11.73 -19.89
CA GLY A 115 34.47 12.62 -20.97
C GLY A 115 33.95 12.10 -22.30
N ILE A 116 33.06 12.87 -22.93
CA ILE A 116 32.65 12.68 -24.31
C ILE A 116 33.85 13.04 -25.18
N GLN A 117 34.65 12.05 -25.60
CA GLN A 117 35.57 12.25 -26.71
C GLN A 117 34.80 12.11 -28.02
N ARG A 118 34.54 13.25 -28.65
CA ARG A 118 34.00 13.36 -30.00
C ARG A 118 35.03 12.89 -31.01
N GLY A 119 34.56 12.05 -31.93
CA GLY A 119 34.96 11.87 -33.33
C GLY A 119 36.39 12.20 -33.75
N ARG A 120 37.08 11.17 -34.24
CA ARG A 120 38.13 11.33 -35.26
C ARG A 120 37.55 12.10 -36.45
N ILE A 121 38.24 13.17 -36.83
CA ILE A 121 38.17 13.76 -38.16
C ILE A 121 39.41 13.29 -38.90
N ASP A 122 39.24 12.33 -39.79
CA ASP A 122 40.23 12.07 -40.83
C ASP A 122 40.02 13.14 -41.92
N SER A 123 41.06 13.93 -42.19
CA SER A 123 41.15 14.81 -43.34
C SER A 123 42.61 14.95 -43.74
N ALA A 124 42.84 14.67 -45.02
CA ALA A 124 44.09 14.71 -45.80
C ALA A 124 44.97 13.44 -45.74
#